data_AF-Q8TDF5-F1
#
_entry.id   AF-Q8TDF5-F1
#
_cell.length_a   1.000
_cell.length_b   1.000
_cell.length_c   1.000
_cell.angle_alpha   90.00
_cell.angle_beta   90.00
_cell.angle_gamma   90.00
#
_symmetry.space_group_name_H-M   'P 1'
#
loop_
_entity.id
_entity.type
_entity.pdbx_description
1 polymer ?
#
loop_
_entity_poly.entity_id
_entity_poly.type
_entity_poly.pdbx_seq_one_letter_code
_entity_poly.pdbx_strand_id
1 'polypeptide(L)'
;MIHGRSVLHIVASLIILHLSGATKKGTEKQTTSETQKSVQCGTWTKHAEGGIFTSPNYPSKYPPDRECIYIIEAAPRQCIELYFDEKYSIEPSWECKFDHIEVRDGPFGFSPIIGRFCGQQNPPVIKSSGRFLWIKFFADGELESMGFSARYNFTPDPDFKDLGALKPLPACEFEMGGSEGIVESIQIMKEGKATASEAVDCKWYIRAPPRSKIYLRFLDYEMQNSNECKRNFVAVYDGSSSVEDLKAKFCSTVANDVMLRTGLGVIRMWADEGSRNSRFQMLFTSFQEPPCEGNTFFCHSNMCINNTLVCNGLQNCVYPWDENHCKEKRKTSLLDQLTNTSGTVIGVTSCIVIILIIISVIVQIKQPRKKYVQRKSDFDQTVFQEVFEPPHYELCTLRGTGATADFADVADDFENYHKLRRSSSKCIHDHHCGSQLSSTKGSRSNLSTRDASILTEMPTQPGKPLIPPMNRRNILVMKHSYSQDAADACDIDEIEEVPTTSHRLSRHDKAVQRFCLIGSLSKHESEYNTTRV
;
A
#
# COMPACT_ATOMS: atom_id res chain seq x y z
N MET A 1 3.93 40.89 -49.66
CA MET A 1 3.00 40.68 -50.78
C MET A 1 1.85 39.79 -50.30
N ILE A 2 0.62 40.02 -50.77
CA ILE A 2 -0.63 39.27 -50.43
C ILE A 2 -1.02 39.44 -48.93
N HIS A 3 -1.84 40.43 -48.51
CA HIS A 3 -3.30 40.65 -48.69
C HIS A 3 -4.18 39.51 -48.09
N GLY A 4 -5.17 39.75 -47.21
CA GLY A 4 -5.56 40.96 -46.46
C GLY A 4 -7.01 40.93 -45.93
N ARG A 5 -7.34 41.86 -45.00
CA ARG A 5 -8.68 42.30 -44.51
C ARG A 5 -9.52 41.24 -43.73
N SER A 6 -10.01 41.43 -42.49
CA SER A 6 -10.67 42.57 -41.79
C SER A 6 -12.10 42.88 -42.25
N VAL A 7 -13.10 42.76 -41.35
CA VAL A 7 -14.15 43.77 -40.99
C VAL A 7 -14.85 43.34 -39.68
N LEU A 8 -15.09 44.29 -38.76
CA LEU A 8 -16.05 44.20 -37.64
C LEU A 8 -17.32 45.01 -37.97
N HIS A 9 -18.51 44.51 -37.60
CA HIS A 9 -19.74 45.30 -37.37
C HIS A 9 -20.50 44.65 -36.19
N ILE A 10 -20.66 45.30 -35.03
CA ILE A 10 -21.60 46.39 -34.67
C ILE A 10 -23.06 45.92 -34.47
N VAL A 11 -23.36 45.65 -33.19
CA VAL A 11 -24.57 45.94 -32.38
C VAL A 11 -25.88 46.33 -33.10
N ALA A 12 -26.95 45.61 -32.76
CA ALA A 12 -28.30 46.18 -32.55
C ALA A 12 -29.13 45.29 -31.60
N SER A 13 -29.68 45.87 -30.53
CA SER A 13 -30.70 45.23 -29.67
C SER A 13 -32.08 45.71 -30.08
N LEU A 14 -33.10 44.84 -30.04
CA LEU A 14 -34.49 45.24 -30.21
C LEU A 14 -35.43 44.37 -29.35
N ILE A 15 -36.22 45.05 -28.51
CA ILE A 15 -37.20 44.47 -27.59
C ILE A 15 -38.58 44.57 -28.25
N ILE A 16 -39.32 43.47 -28.34
CA ILE A 16 -40.77 43.49 -28.58
C ILE A 16 -41.43 42.45 -27.65
N LEU A 17 -42.37 42.91 -26.83
CA LEU A 17 -43.26 42.07 -26.03
C LEU A 17 -44.40 41.51 -26.88
N HIS A 18 -44.94 40.32 -26.56
CA HIS A 18 -46.40 40.12 -26.50
C HIS A 18 -46.84 38.82 -25.79
N LEU A 19 -47.61 39.02 -24.70
CA LEU A 19 -48.71 38.25 -24.11
C LEU A 19 -48.81 36.69 -24.18
N SER A 20 -48.83 36.11 -22.97
CA SER A 20 -49.92 35.29 -22.40
C SER A 20 -50.24 33.88 -22.93
N GLY A 21 -49.87 32.86 -22.15
CA GLY A 21 -50.40 31.49 -22.20
C GLY A 21 -50.15 30.76 -20.86
N ALA A 22 -51.13 30.04 -20.33
CA ALA A 22 -51.19 29.72 -18.90
C ALA A 22 -50.71 28.30 -18.49
N THR A 23 -50.12 28.23 -17.28
CA THR A 23 -50.10 27.09 -16.34
C THR A 23 -49.57 25.71 -16.79
N LYS A 24 -48.44 25.30 -16.20
CA LYS A 24 -48.43 24.24 -15.16
C LYS A 24 -47.12 24.22 -14.37
N LYS A 25 -47.22 24.05 -13.04
CA LYS A 25 -46.07 23.89 -12.14
C LYS A 25 -45.39 22.54 -12.40
N GLY A 26 -44.12 22.55 -12.79
CA GLY A 26 -43.22 21.40 -12.72
C GLY A 26 -42.21 21.61 -11.60
N THR A 27 -42.28 20.80 -10.54
CA THR A 27 -41.32 20.88 -9.45
C THR A 27 -40.00 20.25 -9.88
N GLU A 28 -39.00 21.09 -10.09
CA GLU A 28 -37.65 20.68 -10.46
C GLU A 28 -36.96 19.99 -9.28
N LYS A 29 -36.94 18.65 -9.28
CA LYS A 29 -36.15 17.87 -8.30
C LYS A 29 -34.69 17.89 -8.73
N GLN A 30 -33.94 18.86 -8.22
CA GLN A 30 -32.48 18.78 -8.17
C GLN A 30 -32.07 17.46 -7.51
N THR A 31 -31.56 16.54 -8.32
CA THR A 31 -30.99 15.27 -7.85
C THR A 31 -29.49 15.48 -7.76
N THR A 32 -29.06 16.18 -6.72
CA THR A 32 -27.65 16.39 -6.40
C THR A 32 -27.06 15.09 -5.84
N SER A 33 -26.74 14.15 -6.74
CA SER A 33 -25.77 13.08 -6.47
C SER A 33 -24.35 13.63 -6.60
N GLU A 34 -24.04 14.70 -5.86
CA GLU A 34 -22.67 15.15 -5.68
C GLU A 34 -22.03 14.35 -4.55
N THR A 35 -20.80 13.89 -4.77
CA THR A 35 -20.02 13.22 -3.72
C THR A 35 -19.81 14.21 -2.57
N GLN A 36 -20.43 13.94 -1.43
CA GLN A 36 -20.56 14.86 -0.31
C GLN A 36 -19.19 15.17 0.32
N LYS A 37 -18.52 16.21 -0.20
CA LYS A 37 -17.38 16.86 0.47
C LYS A 37 -17.81 17.28 1.87
N SER A 38 -16.90 17.19 2.84
CA SER A 38 -17.24 17.49 4.23
C SER A 38 -17.79 18.91 4.38
N VAL A 39 -19.07 19.03 4.75
CA VAL A 39 -19.69 20.33 5.03
C VAL A 39 -19.20 20.76 6.41
N GLN A 40 -18.07 21.45 6.42
CA GLN A 40 -17.54 22.08 7.63
C GLN A 40 -18.42 23.27 8.01
N CYS A 41 -18.61 23.50 9.31
CA CYS A 41 -19.52 24.51 9.84
C CYS A 41 -18.90 25.32 10.97
N GLY A 42 -19.53 26.46 11.29
CA GLY A 42 -19.14 27.29 12.43
C GLY A 42 -17.73 27.84 12.26
N THR A 43 -17.03 28.01 13.39
CA THR A 43 -15.59 28.28 13.37
C THR A 43 -14.86 26.97 13.12
N TRP A 44 -13.85 26.97 12.23
CA TRP A 44 -12.95 25.85 11.99
C TRP A 44 -11.53 26.38 11.83
N THR A 45 -10.68 26.10 12.82
CA THR A 45 -9.30 26.57 12.86
C THR A 45 -8.33 25.39 12.95
N LYS A 46 -7.27 25.42 12.15
CA LYS A 46 -6.21 24.41 12.11
C LYS A 46 -4.85 25.10 12.30
N HIS A 47 -4.14 24.75 13.36
CA HIS A 47 -2.77 25.18 13.64
C HIS A 47 -1.86 23.96 13.82
N ALA A 48 -0.54 24.17 13.88
CA ALA A 48 0.44 23.08 13.94
C ALA A 48 0.39 22.25 15.25
N GLU A 49 -0.11 22.84 16.34
CA GLU A 49 -0.17 22.19 17.67
C GLU A 49 -1.59 21.72 18.04
N GLY A 50 -2.61 22.14 17.28
CA GLY A 50 -4.01 21.94 17.62
C GLY A 50 -4.95 22.88 16.87
N GLY A 51 -6.16 23.07 17.38
CA GLY A 51 -7.15 23.98 16.81
C GLY A 51 -8.48 23.98 17.56
N ILE A 52 -9.43 24.78 17.08
CA ILE A 52 -10.75 24.98 17.68
C ILE A 52 -11.82 24.81 16.61
N PHE A 53 -12.93 24.17 16.99
CA PHE A 53 -14.13 24.05 16.17
C PHE A 53 -15.41 24.24 16.98
N THR A 54 -16.44 24.77 16.33
CA THR A 54 -17.72 25.07 16.98
C THR A 54 -18.89 24.59 16.13
N SER A 55 -20.04 24.37 16.77
CA SER A 55 -21.32 24.35 16.05
C SER A 55 -21.51 25.66 15.25
N PRO A 56 -22.37 25.66 14.21
CA PRO A 56 -22.77 26.91 13.58
C PRO A 56 -23.34 27.90 14.60
N ASN A 57 -23.13 29.19 14.37
CA ASN A 57 -23.61 30.33 15.18
C ASN A 57 -23.12 30.41 16.65
N TYR A 58 -22.36 29.45 17.18
CA TYR A 58 -21.90 29.45 18.57
C TYR A 58 -21.27 30.81 18.99
N PRO A 59 -21.64 31.40 20.14
CA PRO A 59 -22.47 30.86 21.22
C PRO A 59 -23.98 31.15 21.10
N SER A 60 -24.46 31.56 19.92
CA SER A 60 -25.90 31.61 19.61
C SER A 60 -26.40 30.22 19.17
N LYS A 61 -27.73 30.05 19.11
CA LYS A 61 -28.33 28.77 18.70
C LYS A 61 -27.85 28.31 17.33
N TYR A 62 -27.53 27.03 17.20
CA TYR A 62 -27.33 26.41 15.88
C TYR A 62 -28.66 26.40 15.08
N PRO A 63 -28.61 26.36 13.74
CA PRO A 63 -29.80 26.20 12.90
C PRO A 63 -30.26 24.74 12.85
N PRO A 64 -31.56 24.50 12.59
CA PRO A 64 -32.11 23.16 12.34
C PRO A 64 -31.64 22.57 11.00
N ASP A 65 -31.96 21.30 10.78
CA ASP A 65 -31.68 20.48 9.58
C ASP A 65 -30.20 20.56 9.16
N ARG A 66 -29.29 20.43 10.14
CA ARG A 66 -27.88 20.74 9.94
C ARG A 66 -26.96 19.55 10.22
N GLU A 67 -26.26 19.10 9.18
CA GLU A 67 -25.14 18.19 9.29
C GLU A 67 -23.81 18.92 9.08
N CYS A 68 -22.85 18.65 9.97
CA CYS A 68 -21.52 19.24 9.95
C CYS A 68 -20.47 18.15 10.20
N ILE A 69 -19.51 18.01 9.28
CA ILE A 69 -18.46 16.98 9.36
C ILE A 69 -17.10 17.64 9.52
N TYR A 70 -16.35 17.20 10.53
CA TYR A 70 -15.00 17.66 10.84
C TYR A 70 -14.04 16.47 10.84
N ILE A 71 -12.95 16.58 10.10
CA ILE A 71 -11.88 15.57 10.08
C ILE A 71 -10.58 16.23 10.54
N ILE A 72 -10.08 15.73 11.66
CA ILE A 72 -8.82 16.16 12.28
C ILE A 72 -7.75 15.15 11.85
N GLU A 73 -6.65 15.64 11.28
CA GLU A 73 -5.44 14.86 10.98
C GLU A 73 -4.27 15.46 11.77
N ALA A 74 -3.62 14.63 12.58
CA ALA A 74 -2.37 14.95 13.25
C ALA A 74 -1.16 14.55 12.39
N ALA A 75 0.02 15.07 12.71
CA ALA A 75 1.24 14.66 12.04
C ALA A 75 1.56 13.17 12.36
N PRO A 76 2.45 12.51 11.58
CA PRO A 76 2.88 11.16 11.92
C PRO A 76 3.51 11.07 13.32
N ARG A 77 3.26 9.95 14.01
CA ARG A 77 3.66 9.68 15.41
C ARG A 77 2.95 10.56 16.45
N GLN A 78 1.79 11.12 16.11
CA GLN A 78 0.90 11.82 17.03
C GLN A 78 -0.51 11.21 17.08
N CYS A 79 -1.14 11.34 18.25
CA CYS A 79 -2.57 11.18 18.49
C CYS A 79 -3.22 12.56 18.72
N ILE A 80 -4.55 12.56 18.84
CA ILE A 80 -5.38 13.75 19.05
C ILE A 80 -6.04 13.63 20.43
N GLU A 81 -5.97 14.69 21.22
CA GLU A 81 -6.77 14.87 22.42
C GLU A 81 -7.80 15.97 22.18
N LEU A 82 -9.06 15.67 22.44
CA LEU A 82 -10.22 16.50 22.17
C LEU A 82 -10.92 16.89 23.47
N TYR A 83 -11.16 18.19 23.64
CA TYR A 83 -11.73 18.81 24.84
C TYR A 83 -12.92 19.68 24.45
N PHE A 84 -14.05 19.50 25.12
CA PHE A 84 -15.23 20.35 24.98
C PHE A 84 -15.29 21.39 26.08
N ASP A 85 -15.61 22.63 25.71
CA ASP A 85 -15.80 23.72 26.67
C ASP A 85 -17.02 23.47 27.58
N GLU A 86 -16.97 23.98 28.81
CA GLU A 86 -18.04 23.84 29.81
C GLU A 86 -19.38 24.43 29.33
N LYS A 87 -19.32 25.44 28.44
CA LYS A 87 -20.49 26.00 27.76
C LYS A 87 -20.90 25.12 26.59
N TYR A 88 -21.52 23.99 26.93
CA TYR A 88 -22.05 22.98 26.02
C TYR A 88 -23.56 22.83 26.24
N SER A 89 -24.34 22.90 25.16
CA SER A 89 -25.76 22.53 25.21
C SER A 89 -26.25 22.11 23.83
N ILE A 90 -26.55 20.82 23.70
CA ILE A 90 -27.24 20.21 22.56
C ILE A 90 -28.59 19.68 23.09
N GLU A 91 -29.60 19.56 22.23
CA GLU A 91 -30.91 19.03 22.62
C GLU A 91 -30.79 17.64 23.30
N PRO A 92 -31.36 17.43 24.51
CA PRO A 92 -31.28 16.14 25.20
C PRO A 92 -32.35 15.16 24.69
N SER A 93 -31.91 14.05 24.11
CA SER A 93 -32.80 12.95 23.67
C SER A 93 -32.31 11.58 24.13
N TRP A 94 -33.22 10.59 24.17
CA TRP A 94 -32.86 9.22 24.53
C TRP A 94 -31.84 8.64 23.54
N GLU A 95 -30.69 8.16 24.03
CA GLU A 95 -29.54 7.70 23.23
C GLU A 95 -29.00 8.76 22.23
N CYS A 96 -29.32 10.05 22.42
CA CYS A 96 -28.97 11.13 21.50
C CYS A 96 -29.41 10.81 20.05
N LYS A 97 -30.71 10.57 19.87
CA LYS A 97 -31.32 10.17 18.60
C LYS A 97 -31.65 11.35 17.67
N PHE A 98 -31.96 12.50 18.26
CA PHE A 98 -32.18 13.77 17.58
C PHE A 98 -30.82 14.47 17.45
N ASP A 99 -30.65 15.66 18.01
CA ASP A 99 -29.39 16.38 17.95
C ASP A 99 -28.27 15.66 18.71
N HIS A 100 -27.09 15.60 18.11
CA HIS A 100 -25.94 14.97 18.71
C HIS A 100 -24.61 15.39 18.09
N ILE A 101 -23.54 15.20 18.87
CA ILE A 101 -22.19 15.06 18.35
C ILE A 101 -21.72 13.60 18.46
N GLU A 102 -21.30 13.03 17.33
CA GLU A 102 -20.75 11.69 17.21
C GLU A 102 -19.26 11.77 16.91
N VAL A 103 -18.44 11.07 17.71
CA VAL A 103 -16.98 11.06 17.58
C VAL A 103 -16.52 9.63 17.28
N ARG A 104 -15.70 9.48 16.23
CA ARG A 104 -15.18 8.19 15.74
C ARG A 104 -13.65 8.20 15.66
N ASP A 105 -13.06 7.06 16.00
CA ASP A 105 -11.62 6.85 16.05
C ASP A 105 -11.07 6.41 14.68
N GLY A 106 -10.58 7.39 13.91
CA GLY A 106 -10.20 7.20 12.52
C GLY A 106 -10.79 8.29 11.60
N PRO A 107 -10.52 8.24 10.29
CA PRO A 107 -10.87 9.33 9.37
C PRO A 107 -12.24 9.21 8.69
N PHE A 108 -13.05 8.19 8.97
CA PHE A 108 -14.26 7.87 8.19
C PHE A 108 -15.51 7.75 9.06
N GLY A 109 -16.69 7.99 8.45
CA GLY A 109 -17.99 7.80 9.11
C GLY A 109 -18.31 6.35 9.50
N PHE A 110 -17.54 5.37 9.01
CA PHE A 110 -17.60 3.96 9.42
C PHE A 110 -16.46 3.55 10.38
N SER A 111 -15.61 4.47 10.80
CA SER A 111 -14.60 4.22 11.85
C SER A 111 -15.28 3.86 13.19
N PRO A 112 -14.60 3.11 14.09
CA PRO A 112 -15.12 2.76 15.41
C PRO A 112 -15.65 3.98 16.16
N ILE A 113 -16.85 3.87 16.74
CA ILE A 113 -17.46 4.96 17.52
C ILE A 113 -16.81 5.03 18.91
N ILE A 114 -16.36 6.22 19.30
CA ILE A 114 -15.89 6.51 20.66
C ILE A 114 -17.10 6.83 21.55
N GLY A 115 -18.02 7.66 21.03
CA GLY A 115 -19.26 7.99 21.73
C GLY A 115 -20.14 8.92 20.91
N ARG A 116 -21.38 9.04 21.38
CA ARG A 116 -22.36 10.02 20.93
C ARG A 116 -22.85 10.82 22.14
N PHE A 117 -22.92 12.13 22.00
CA PHE A 117 -23.16 13.04 23.12
C PHE A 117 -24.22 14.11 22.76
N CYS A 118 -25.03 14.48 23.75
CA CYS A 118 -26.11 15.45 23.66
C CYS A 118 -26.44 15.98 25.08
N GLY A 119 -27.40 16.90 25.21
CA GLY A 119 -27.77 17.50 26.49
C GLY A 119 -26.83 18.63 26.95
N GLN A 120 -26.85 18.93 28.25
CA GLN A 120 -26.13 20.06 28.87
C GLN A 120 -24.79 19.69 29.52
N GLN A 121 -24.47 18.40 29.63
CA GLN A 121 -23.17 17.95 30.15
C GLN A 121 -22.18 17.83 28.99
N ASN A 122 -21.02 18.49 29.09
CA ASN A 122 -19.98 18.37 28.09
C ASN A 122 -19.36 16.96 28.08
N PRO A 123 -18.95 16.44 26.91
CA PRO A 123 -18.25 15.17 26.81
C PRO A 123 -16.96 15.13 27.67
N PRO A 124 -16.54 13.95 28.16
CA PRO A 124 -15.23 13.78 28.76
C PRO A 124 -14.11 14.04 27.74
N VAL A 125 -12.86 14.16 28.21
CA VAL A 125 -11.70 14.29 27.32
C VAL A 125 -11.56 13.03 26.47
N ILE A 126 -11.64 13.19 25.15
CA ILE A 126 -11.52 12.10 24.18
C ILE A 126 -10.09 12.01 23.67
N LYS A 127 -9.55 10.80 23.56
CA LYS A 127 -8.23 10.54 22.97
C LYS A 127 -8.37 9.53 21.83
N SER A 128 -7.77 9.82 20.68
CA SER A 128 -7.73 8.88 19.55
C SER A 128 -6.67 7.80 19.73
N SER A 129 -6.86 6.63 19.09
CA SER A 129 -5.83 5.58 19.04
C SER A 129 -4.74 5.85 18.00
N GLY A 130 -4.92 6.85 17.13
CA GLY A 130 -3.94 7.28 16.13
C GLY A 130 -4.20 8.69 15.61
N ARG A 131 -3.61 9.03 14.46
CA ARG A 131 -3.56 10.41 13.94
C ARG A 131 -4.88 11.00 13.42
N PHE A 132 -6.02 10.34 13.57
CA PHE A 132 -7.29 10.78 12.97
C PHE A 132 -8.46 10.74 13.95
N LEU A 133 -9.31 11.77 13.90
CA LEU A 133 -10.67 11.75 14.43
C LEU A 133 -11.64 12.21 13.35
N TRP A 134 -12.76 11.51 13.23
CA TRP A 134 -13.91 11.89 12.41
C TRP A 134 -15.04 12.26 13.35
N ILE A 135 -15.58 13.47 13.18
CA ILE A 135 -16.53 14.07 14.09
C ILE A 135 -17.71 14.58 13.26
N LYS A 136 -18.92 14.15 13.62
CA LYS A 136 -20.17 14.65 13.03
C LYS A 136 -20.99 15.34 14.10
N PHE A 137 -21.37 16.59 13.82
CA PHE A 137 -22.50 17.23 14.48
C PHE A 137 -23.72 17.09 13.57
N PHE A 138 -24.84 16.68 14.16
CA PHE A 138 -26.13 16.56 13.50
C PHE A 138 -27.16 17.28 14.36
N ALA A 139 -27.97 18.13 13.72
CA ALA A 139 -29.16 18.74 14.28
C ALA A 139 -30.37 18.41 13.38
N ASP A 140 -31.49 18.06 14.01
CA ASP A 140 -32.75 17.79 13.31
C ASP A 140 -33.59 19.07 13.09
N GLY A 141 -34.87 18.92 12.78
CA GLY A 141 -35.77 20.03 12.45
C GLY A 141 -36.29 20.85 13.63
N GLU A 142 -36.04 20.45 14.89
CA GLU A 142 -36.66 21.03 16.09
C GLU A 142 -35.67 21.33 17.24
N LEU A 143 -36.12 22.14 18.22
CA LEU A 143 -35.51 22.31 19.55
C LEU A 143 -34.01 22.67 19.65
N GLU A 144 -33.53 23.63 18.85
CA GLU A 144 -32.11 23.99 18.82
C GLU A 144 -31.61 24.65 20.13
N SER A 145 -30.34 24.45 20.45
CA SER A 145 -29.69 24.99 21.66
C SER A 145 -28.36 25.70 21.35
N MET A 146 -27.63 26.14 22.38
CA MET A 146 -26.38 26.92 22.27
C MET A 146 -25.30 26.25 21.40
N GLY A 147 -25.33 24.92 21.32
CA GLY A 147 -24.33 24.10 20.63
C GLY A 147 -23.07 23.92 21.47
N PHE A 148 -21.91 23.93 20.82
CA PHE A 148 -20.64 23.61 21.46
C PHE A 148 -19.46 24.40 20.87
N SER A 149 -18.43 24.53 21.70
CA SER A 149 -17.06 24.86 21.30
C SER A 149 -16.15 23.72 21.79
N ALA A 150 -15.21 23.31 20.95
CA ALA A 150 -14.27 22.25 21.22
C ALA A 150 -12.87 22.61 20.73
N ARG A 151 -11.86 22.33 21.57
CA ARG A 151 -10.43 22.44 21.20
C ARG A 151 -9.83 21.06 21.07
N TYR A 152 -8.91 20.89 20.13
CA TYR A 152 -8.13 19.67 19.99
C TYR A 152 -6.64 20.02 19.96
N ASN A 153 -5.82 19.18 20.59
CA ASN A 153 -4.37 19.30 20.62
C ASN A 153 -3.73 18.00 20.13
N PHE A 154 -2.51 18.08 19.59
CA PHE A 154 -1.75 16.90 19.18
C PHE A 154 -0.79 16.45 20.28
N THR A 155 -0.79 15.14 20.59
CA THR A 155 0.09 14.54 21.60
C THR A 155 0.92 13.41 20.99
N PRO A 156 2.11 13.07 21.53
CA PRO A 156 2.89 11.93 21.03
C PRO A 156 2.11 10.61 21.08
N ASP A 157 2.11 9.84 19.99
CA ASP A 157 1.48 8.51 19.93
C ASP A 157 2.26 7.53 20.84
N PRO A 158 1.58 6.84 21.78
CA PRO A 158 2.23 5.95 22.72
C PRO A 158 3.02 4.80 22.07
N ASP A 159 2.69 4.39 20.85
CA ASP A 159 3.35 3.28 20.14
C ASP A 159 4.76 3.64 19.62
N PHE A 160 5.15 4.92 19.73
CA PHE A 160 6.45 5.44 19.32
C PHE A 160 7.33 5.89 20.50
N LYS A 161 6.90 5.66 21.75
CA LYS A 161 7.66 6.05 22.97
C LYS A 161 9.09 5.51 23.00
N ASP A 162 9.31 4.30 22.51
CA ASP A 162 10.61 3.62 22.55
C ASP A 162 11.67 4.28 21.65
N LEU A 163 11.26 5.15 20.72
CA LEU A 163 12.16 5.94 19.87
C LEU A 163 12.73 7.18 20.59
N GLY A 164 12.26 7.48 21.80
CA GLY A 164 12.73 8.62 22.60
C GLY A 164 12.36 9.97 21.99
N ALA A 165 13.32 10.90 21.95
CA ALA A 165 13.10 12.25 21.41
C ALA A 165 13.02 12.22 19.87
N LEU A 166 11.79 12.19 19.35
CA LEU A 166 11.50 12.16 17.92
C LEU A 166 12.06 13.41 17.21
N LYS A 167 12.88 13.21 16.17
CA LYS A 167 13.36 14.31 15.31
C LYS A 167 12.20 14.87 14.47
N PRO A 168 12.19 16.18 14.14
CA PRO A 168 11.28 16.73 13.13
C PRO A 168 11.42 15.99 11.80
N LEU A 169 10.31 15.82 11.09
CA LEU A 169 10.30 15.17 9.78
C LEU A 169 10.82 16.15 8.70
N PRO A 170 11.63 15.69 7.74
CA PRO A 170 12.09 16.52 6.63
C PRO A 170 10.94 16.83 5.66
N ALA A 171 10.98 18.02 5.04
CA ALA A 171 10.04 18.41 4.00
C ALA A 171 10.29 17.57 2.73
N CYS A 172 9.39 16.64 2.43
CA CYS A 172 9.57 15.68 1.35
C CYS A 172 8.37 15.70 0.38
N GLU A 173 8.41 16.60 -0.60
CA GLU A 173 7.38 16.70 -1.63
C GLU A 173 8.02 16.77 -3.03
N PHE A 174 7.34 16.17 -4.00
CA PHE A 174 7.71 16.08 -5.42
C PHE A 174 6.49 16.38 -6.30
N GLU A 175 6.72 17.01 -7.45
CA GLU A 175 5.72 17.21 -8.49
C GLU A 175 6.11 16.44 -9.75
N MET A 176 5.11 15.85 -10.41
CA MET A 176 5.28 15.11 -11.66
C MET A 176 4.00 15.12 -12.49
N GLY A 177 4.11 14.80 -13.78
CA GLY A 177 2.97 14.79 -14.69
C GLY A 177 3.36 14.40 -16.10
N GLY A 178 2.37 14.38 -16.99
CA GLY A 178 2.52 13.89 -18.36
C GLY A 178 1.78 12.58 -18.60
N SER A 179 2.03 11.94 -19.73
CA SER A 179 1.30 10.74 -20.15
C SER A 179 1.73 9.46 -19.41
N GLU A 180 2.96 9.41 -18.91
CA GLU A 180 3.57 8.27 -18.23
C GLU A 180 4.65 8.79 -17.26
N GLY A 181 4.91 8.05 -16.17
CA GLY A 181 6.11 8.23 -15.36
C GLY A 181 6.24 7.18 -14.27
N ILE A 182 7.40 7.12 -13.62
CA ILE A 182 7.69 6.16 -12.53
C ILE A 182 7.94 6.95 -11.24
N VAL A 183 7.25 6.54 -10.18
CA VAL A 183 7.40 7.04 -8.81
C VAL A 183 8.28 6.05 -8.05
N GLU A 184 9.42 6.50 -7.54
CA GLU A 184 10.37 5.62 -6.87
C GLU A 184 10.71 6.11 -5.45
N SER A 185 10.57 5.22 -4.47
CA SER A 185 11.07 5.42 -3.11
C SER A 185 12.55 5.84 -3.02
N ILE A 186 13.41 5.39 -3.94
CA ILE A 186 14.85 5.74 -3.98
C ILE A 186 15.09 7.23 -4.34
N GLN A 187 14.13 7.88 -4.99
CA GLN A 187 14.18 9.31 -5.34
C GLN A 187 14.39 10.19 -4.11
N ILE A 188 13.83 9.79 -2.95
CA ILE A 188 13.97 10.47 -1.66
C ILE A 188 15.45 10.69 -1.29
N MET A 189 16.26 9.64 -1.43
CA MET A 189 17.69 9.71 -1.12
C MET A 189 18.48 10.36 -2.26
N LYS A 190 18.10 10.05 -3.52
CA LYS A 190 18.76 10.58 -4.72
C LYS A 190 18.69 12.11 -4.84
N GLU A 191 17.57 12.71 -4.42
CA GLU A 191 17.37 14.15 -4.38
C GLU A 191 17.71 14.77 -3.01
N GLY A 192 18.26 14.01 -2.07
CA GLY A 192 18.70 14.52 -0.77
C GLY A 192 17.58 15.01 0.14
N LYS A 193 16.33 14.58 -0.06
CA LYS A 193 15.16 14.98 0.75
C LYS A 193 15.22 14.37 2.16
N ALA A 194 15.79 13.18 2.29
CA ALA A 194 16.06 12.52 3.56
C ALA A 194 17.19 11.49 3.42
N THR A 195 17.89 11.18 4.50
CA THR A 195 18.87 10.09 4.53
C THR A 195 18.20 8.70 4.53
N ALA A 196 19.01 7.65 4.44
CA ALA A 196 18.57 6.26 4.49
C ALA A 196 17.98 5.82 5.84
N SER A 197 18.19 6.59 6.92
CA SER A 197 17.79 6.23 8.29
C SER A 197 16.76 7.16 8.93
N GLU A 198 16.49 8.32 8.33
CA GLU A 198 15.52 9.28 8.86
C GLU A 198 14.10 8.92 8.45
N ALA A 199 13.15 9.03 9.39
CA ALA A 199 11.72 8.88 9.08
C ALA A 199 11.25 9.89 8.03
N VAL A 200 10.30 9.48 7.19
CA VAL A 200 9.78 10.29 6.09
C VAL A 200 8.26 10.24 5.98
N ASP A 201 7.67 11.37 5.61
CA ASP A 201 6.28 11.49 5.16
C ASP A 201 6.26 12.15 3.77
N CYS A 202 6.69 11.38 2.76
CA CYS A 202 6.93 11.89 1.41
C CYS A 202 5.67 11.87 0.56
N LYS A 203 5.44 12.92 -0.25
CA LYS A 203 4.33 13.00 -1.21
C LYS A 203 4.79 13.25 -2.64
N TRP A 204 4.19 12.54 -3.59
CA TRP A 204 4.32 12.80 -5.02
C TRP A 204 2.97 13.25 -5.57
N TYR A 205 2.91 14.46 -6.10
CA TYR A 205 1.74 15.04 -6.75
C TYR A 205 1.82 14.77 -8.26
N ILE A 206 0.92 13.93 -8.78
CA ILE A 206 0.80 13.57 -10.19
C ILE A 206 -0.29 14.41 -10.85
N ARG A 207 0.05 15.08 -11.96
CA ARG A 207 -0.89 15.80 -12.82
C ARG A 207 -0.94 15.17 -14.23
N ALA A 208 -2.05 14.50 -14.53
CA ALA A 208 -2.33 14.00 -15.86
C ALA A 208 -2.67 15.15 -16.84
N PRO A 209 -2.61 14.91 -18.16
CA PRO A 209 -3.12 15.86 -19.15
C PRO A 209 -4.63 16.15 -18.95
N PRO A 210 -5.14 17.30 -19.44
CA PRO A 210 -6.56 17.61 -19.36
C PRO A 210 -7.45 16.49 -19.91
N ARG A 211 -8.60 16.25 -19.26
CA ARG A 211 -9.56 15.16 -19.55
C ARG A 211 -9.05 13.73 -19.36
N SER A 212 -7.79 13.55 -18.93
CA SER A 212 -7.26 12.22 -18.61
C SER A 212 -7.49 11.85 -17.13
N LYS A 213 -7.48 10.55 -16.88
CA LYS A 213 -7.47 9.87 -15.57
C LYS A 213 -6.15 9.13 -15.41
N ILE A 214 -5.85 8.63 -14.21
CA ILE A 214 -4.57 7.98 -13.89
C ILE A 214 -4.80 6.52 -13.51
N TYR A 215 -4.09 5.60 -14.19
CA TYR A 215 -3.89 4.22 -13.77
C TYR A 215 -2.53 4.11 -13.07
N LEU A 216 -2.49 3.41 -11.94
CA LEU A 216 -1.31 3.23 -11.10
C LEU A 216 -1.03 1.74 -10.93
N ARG A 217 0.23 1.34 -11.14
CA ARG A 217 0.66 -0.06 -11.10
C ARG A 217 2.00 -0.20 -10.38
N PHE A 218 2.09 -1.13 -9.43
CA PHE A 218 3.37 -1.44 -8.79
C PHE A 218 4.26 -2.28 -9.72
N LEU A 219 5.51 -1.82 -9.91
CA LEU A 219 6.57 -2.55 -10.62
C LEU A 219 7.50 -3.29 -9.64
N ASP A 220 7.73 -2.68 -8.47
CA ASP A 220 8.44 -3.26 -7.32
C ASP A 220 7.74 -2.77 -6.04
N TYR A 221 7.66 -3.63 -5.02
CA TYR A 221 6.99 -3.33 -3.76
C TYR A 221 7.49 -4.28 -2.66
N GLU A 222 8.33 -3.77 -1.75
CA GLU A 222 8.79 -4.45 -0.54
C GLU A 222 8.70 -3.52 0.67
N MET A 223 7.94 -3.93 1.68
CA MET A 223 7.56 -3.09 2.81
C MET A 223 8.01 -3.70 4.14
N GLN A 224 8.94 -3.03 4.83
CA GLN A 224 9.41 -3.43 6.17
C GLN A 224 8.32 -3.26 7.22
N ASN A 225 8.41 -4.03 8.31
CA ASN A 225 7.38 -4.08 9.36
C ASN A 225 5.99 -4.32 8.76
N SER A 226 5.87 -5.29 7.86
CA SER A 226 4.65 -5.53 7.08
C SER A 226 3.45 -5.79 8.01
N ASN A 227 2.30 -5.21 7.64
CA ASN A 227 1.06 -5.09 8.40
C ASN A 227 1.08 -4.06 9.54
N GLU A 228 2.22 -3.48 9.94
CA GLU A 228 2.28 -2.36 10.90
C GLU A 228 1.99 -1.01 10.21
N CYS A 229 0.74 -0.86 9.76
CA CYS A 229 0.21 0.30 9.05
C CYS A 229 0.32 1.67 9.79
N LYS A 230 0.77 1.67 11.05
CA LYS A 230 1.18 2.86 11.82
C LYS A 230 2.63 3.27 11.55
N ARG A 231 3.55 2.31 11.41
CA ARG A 231 5.00 2.53 11.17
C ARG A 231 5.30 2.80 9.72
N ASN A 232 4.61 2.11 8.82
CA ASN A 232 4.96 2.07 7.41
C ASN A 232 3.72 1.92 6.53
N PHE A 233 3.62 2.72 5.46
CA PHE A 233 2.64 2.54 4.40
C PHE A 233 2.96 3.33 3.13
N VAL A 234 2.41 2.86 2.01
CA VAL A 234 2.20 3.64 0.79
C VAL A 234 0.68 3.86 0.63
N ALA A 235 0.25 5.11 0.49
CA ALA A 235 -1.14 5.49 0.30
C ALA A 235 -1.33 6.23 -1.04
N VAL A 236 -2.51 6.06 -1.62
CA VAL A 236 -2.89 6.65 -2.91
C VAL A 236 -4.17 7.46 -2.69
N TYR A 237 -4.20 8.69 -3.21
CA TYR A 237 -5.31 9.63 -3.12
C TYR A 237 -5.75 10.07 -4.53
N ASP A 238 -7.07 10.23 -4.72
CA ASP A 238 -7.72 10.57 -5.99
C ASP A 238 -8.23 12.01 -5.96
N GLY A 239 -7.35 12.97 -6.28
CA GLY A 239 -7.60 14.40 -6.13
C GLY A 239 -6.49 15.12 -5.36
N SER A 240 -6.74 15.42 -4.09
CA SER A 240 -5.81 16.11 -3.18
C SER A 240 -5.11 15.15 -2.21
N SER A 241 -4.23 15.66 -1.35
CA SER A 241 -3.63 14.88 -0.26
C SER A 241 -4.54 14.77 0.99
N SER A 242 -5.80 15.18 0.90
CA SER A 242 -6.76 15.16 2.01
C SER A 242 -7.28 13.74 2.23
N VAL A 243 -7.51 13.33 3.48
CA VAL A 243 -7.97 11.96 3.78
C VAL A 243 -9.35 11.60 3.20
N GLU A 244 -10.16 12.60 2.83
CA GLU A 244 -11.41 12.42 2.06
C GLU A 244 -11.17 11.82 0.67
N ASP A 245 -10.03 12.13 0.05
CA ASP A 245 -9.63 11.62 -1.27
C ASP A 245 -8.85 10.30 -1.17
N LEU A 246 -8.68 9.72 0.03
CA LEU A 246 -7.89 8.50 0.24
C LEU A 246 -8.54 7.31 -0.47
N LYS A 247 -7.88 6.85 -1.54
CA LYS A 247 -8.36 5.79 -2.44
C LYS A 247 -7.92 4.40 -2.01
N ALA A 248 -6.67 4.26 -1.58
CA ALA A 248 -6.08 3.00 -1.14
C ALA A 248 -4.91 3.23 -0.16
N LYS A 249 -4.66 2.26 0.72
CA LYS A 249 -3.52 2.25 1.65
C LYS A 249 -2.92 0.84 1.71
N PHE A 250 -1.62 0.73 1.47
CA PHE A 250 -0.86 -0.50 1.43
C PHE A 250 0.21 -0.50 2.52
N CYS A 251 0.25 -1.55 3.33
CA CYS A 251 1.29 -1.78 4.33
C CYS A 251 1.60 -3.28 4.53
N SER A 252 0.92 -4.18 3.81
CA SER A 252 1.16 -5.62 3.81
C SER A 252 2.26 -5.97 2.80
N THR A 253 2.42 -7.27 2.49
CA THR A 253 3.36 -7.79 1.48
C THR A 253 2.85 -7.74 0.04
N VAL A 254 1.61 -7.28 -0.19
CA VAL A 254 0.99 -7.20 -1.53
C VAL A 254 0.30 -5.85 -1.68
N ALA A 255 0.51 -5.21 -2.82
CA ALA A 255 -0.22 -4.02 -3.23
C ALA A 255 -0.93 -4.29 -4.55
N ASN A 256 -2.15 -3.77 -4.68
CA ASN A 256 -2.96 -3.90 -5.89
C ASN A 256 -2.86 -2.62 -6.72
N ASP A 257 -3.04 -2.75 -8.03
CA ASP A 257 -3.17 -1.61 -8.94
C ASP A 257 -4.37 -0.71 -8.56
N VAL A 258 -4.28 0.57 -8.87
CA VAL A 258 -5.29 1.57 -8.52
C VAL A 258 -5.67 2.41 -9.74
N MET A 259 -6.97 2.54 -9.99
CA MET A 259 -7.50 3.46 -11.00
C MET A 259 -8.14 4.68 -10.32
N LEU A 260 -7.63 5.86 -10.65
CA LEU A 260 -8.13 7.14 -10.19
C LEU A 260 -9.25 7.64 -11.11
N ARG A 261 -10.25 8.33 -10.54
CA ARG A 261 -11.37 8.92 -11.26
C ARG A 261 -11.01 10.30 -11.83
N THR A 262 -10.01 10.97 -11.26
CA THR A 262 -9.55 12.29 -11.65
C THR A 262 -8.18 12.25 -12.34
N GLY A 263 -7.81 13.37 -12.97
CA GLY A 263 -6.46 13.59 -13.51
C GLY A 263 -5.44 14.11 -12.49
N LEU A 264 -5.75 14.04 -11.20
CA LEU A 264 -4.89 14.45 -10.10
C LEU A 264 -4.72 13.27 -9.14
N GLY A 265 -3.48 12.85 -8.91
CA GLY A 265 -3.17 11.79 -7.97
C GLY A 265 -2.17 12.26 -6.93
N VAL A 266 -2.30 11.80 -5.69
CA VAL A 266 -1.23 11.93 -4.70
C VAL A 266 -0.82 10.56 -4.20
N ILE A 267 0.48 10.28 -4.25
CA ILE A 267 1.08 9.10 -3.63
C ILE A 267 1.77 9.58 -2.36
N ARG A 268 1.55 8.92 -1.23
CA ARG A 268 2.17 9.25 0.06
C ARG A 268 2.93 8.04 0.60
N MET A 269 4.21 8.17 0.88
CA MET A 269 5.01 7.19 1.60
C MET A 269 5.26 7.68 3.02
N TRP A 270 4.74 6.97 4.01
CA TRP A 270 5.12 7.13 5.40
C TRP A 270 6.00 5.95 5.80
N ALA A 271 7.19 6.21 6.33
CA ALA A 271 8.05 5.19 6.93
C ALA A 271 8.78 5.78 8.14
N ASP A 272 8.61 5.16 9.30
CA ASP A 272 9.39 5.47 10.51
C ASP A 272 10.87 5.05 10.35
N GLU A 273 11.71 5.46 11.30
CA GLU A 273 13.15 5.22 11.30
C GLU A 273 13.52 3.73 11.13
N GLY A 274 12.70 2.81 11.69
CA GLY A 274 12.89 1.37 11.57
C GLY A 274 12.43 0.77 10.23
N SER A 275 11.67 1.53 9.43
CA SER A 275 11.02 1.04 8.21
C SER A 275 11.66 1.57 6.91
N ARG A 276 12.72 2.38 6.99
CA ARG A 276 13.32 3.08 5.83
C ARG A 276 13.98 2.21 4.77
N ASN A 277 14.29 0.95 5.08
CA ASN A 277 14.74 -0.05 4.11
C ASN A 277 13.62 -0.56 3.17
N SER A 278 12.40 -0.05 3.31
CA SER A 278 11.30 -0.32 2.38
C SER A 278 11.52 0.35 1.03
N ARG A 279 11.11 -0.33 -0.04
CA ARG A 279 11.18 0.21 -1.40
C ARG A 279 9.90 -0.09 -2.17
N PHE A 280 9.56 0.83 -3.06
CA PHE A 280 8.59 0.62 -4.12
C PHE A 280 8.99 1.40 -5.38
N GLN A 281 8.52 0.90 -6.51
CA GLN A 281 8.45 1.59 -7.79
C GLN A 281 7.02 1.46 -8.31
N MET A 282 6.38 2.58 -8.67
CA MET A 282 5.01 2.60 -9.18
C MET A 282 4.95 3.37 -10.50
N LEU A 283 4.52 2.68 -11.56
CA LEU A 283 4.17 3.28 -12.84
C LEU A 283 2.86 4.06 -12.69
N PHE A 284 2.81 5.27 -13.26
CA PHE A 284 1.56 5.96 -13.55
C PHE A 284 1.38 6.10 -15.06
N THR A 285 0.16 5.85 -15.52
CA THR A 285 -0.25 5.93 -16.93
C THR A 285 -1.49 6.82 -17.03
N SER A 286 -1.42 7.88 -17.83
CA SER A 286 -2.58 8.72 -18.11
C SER A 286 -3.41 8.11 -19.24
N PHE A 287 -4.72 8.00 -19.03
CA PHE A 287 -5.67 7.45 -20.00
C PHE A 287 -6.93 8.32 -20.12
N GLN A 288 -7.64 8.21 -21.23
CA GLN A 288 -8.98 8.79 -21.42
C GLN A 288 -10.03 7.68 -21.50
N GLU A 289 -11.28 7.99 -21.15
CA GLU A 289 -12.40 7.05 -21.38
C GLU A 289 -12.81 7.07 -22.86
N PRO A 290 -13.31 5.95 -23.41
CA PRO A 290 -13.80 5.88 -24.80
C PRO A 290 -14.89 6.92 -25.11
N PRO A 291 -15.00 7.39 -26.37
CA PRO A 291 -14.32 6.89 -27.57
C PRO A 291 -12.87 7.35 -27.72
N CYS A 292 -12.01 6.45 -28.21
CA CYS A 292 -10.60 6.75 -28.45
C CYS A 292 -10.41 7.62 -29.70
N GLU A 293 -9.64 8.71 -29.58
CA GLU A 293 -9.24 9.56 -30.70
C GLU A 293 -8.03 8.97 -31.47
N GLY A 294 -7.81 9.37 -32.73
CA GLY A 294 -6.96 8.65 -33.68
C GLY A 294 -5.48 8.42 -33.31
N ASN A 295 -4.92 9.15 -32.34
CA ASN A 295 -3.55 8.94 -31.83
C ASN A 295 -3.51 8.12 -30.52
N THR A 296 -4.64 7.55 -30.11
CA THR A 296 -4.76 6.72 -28.91
C THR A 296 -5.02 5.25 -29.25
N PHE A 297 -4.56 4.38 -28.35
CA PHE A 297 -4.77 2.94 -28.41
C PHE A 297 -5.80 2.54 -27.35
N PHE A 298 -6.71 1.65 -27.72
CA PHE A 298 -7.75 1.11 -26.84
C PHE A 298 -7.23 -0.14 -26.12
N CYS A 299 -6.97 -0.04 -24.82
CA CYS A 299 -6.86 -1.20 -23.94
C CYS A 299 -8.25 -1.81 -23.72
N HIS A 300 -8.36 -3.14 -23.64
CA HIS A 300 -9.65 -3.82 -23.41
C HIS A 300 -10.26 -3.53 -22.02
N SER A 301 -9.53 -2.83 -21.15
CA SER A 301 -10.01 -2.27 -19.88
C SER A 301 -10.81 -0.96 -19.99
N ASN A 302 -11.28 -0.59 -21.19
CA ASN A 302 -11.92 0.70 -21.51
C ASN A 302 -11.00 1.90 -21.22
N MET A 303 -9.74 1.81 -21.62
CA MET A 303 -8.75 2.88 -21.45
C MET A 303 -8.14 3.26 -22.80
N CYS A 304 -8.25 4.54 -23.18
CA CYS A 304 -7.57 5.11 -24.33
C CYS A 304 -6.24 5.71 -23.89
N ILE A 305 -5.13 5.01 -24.12
CA ILE A 305 -3.77 5.49 -23.83
C ILE A 305 -3.11 6.08 -25.08
N ASN A 306 -2.08 6.92 -24.95
CA ASN A 306 -1.34 7.41 -26.11
C ASN A 306 -0.60 6.24 -26.82
N ASN A 307 -0.69 6.15 -28.15
CA ASN A 307 -0.06 5.09 -28.96
C ASN A 307 1.50 5.05 -28.85
N THR A 308 2.11 6.04 -28.23
CA THR A 308 3.53 6.03 -27.85
C THR A 308 3.86 5.20 -26.61
N LEU A 309 2.87 4.93 -25.75
CA LEU A 309 3.03 4.13 -24.52
C LEU A 309 2.88 2.62 -24.77
N VAL A 310 2.26 2.27 -25.89
CA VAL A 310 2.08 0.88 -26.34
C VAL A 310 3.44 0.31 -26.75
N CYS A 311 3.85 -0.78 -26.09
CA CYS A 311 5.05 -1.55 -26.43
C CYS A 311 6.37 -0.78 -26.26
N ASN A 312 6.40 0.05 -25.22
CA ASN A 312 7.58 0.80 -24.77
C ASN A 312 8.45 0.02 -23.76
N GLY A 313 8.04 -1.20 -23.38
CA GLY A 313 8.67 -2.07 -22.38
C GLY A 313 8.02 -2.01 -20.98
N LEU A 314 6.93 -1.26 -20.81
CA LEU A 314 6.16 -1.13 -19.58
C LEU A 314 4.69 -1.44 -19.86
N GLN A 315 4.05 -2.25 -19.01
CA GLN A 315 2.64 -2.62 -19.19
C GLN A 315 1.73 -1.44 -18.79
N ASN A 316 1.30 -0.67 -19.77
CA ASN A 316 0.50 0.55 -19.61
C ASN A 316 -1.01 0.26 -19.63
N CYS A 317 -1.43 -0.83 -20.26
CA CYS A 317 -2.79 -1.36 -20.15
C CYS A 317 -2.96 -2.25 -18.90
N VAL A 318 -4.18 -2.33 -18.34
CA VAL A 318 -4.49 -3.19 -17.18
C VAL A 318 -4.26 -4.67 -17.51
N TYR A 319 -4.62 -5.09 -18.72
CA TYR A 319 -4.50 -6.48 -19.14
C TYR A 319 -3.18 -6.73 -19.90
N PRO A 320 -2.38 -7.75 -19.52
CA PRO A 320 -1.10 -8.02 -20.20
C PRO A 320 -1.24 -8.30 -21.70
N TRP A 321 -2.33 -8.96 -22.11
CA TRP A 321 -2.53 -9.38 -23.49
C TRP A 321 -2.82 -8.23 -24.48
N ASP A 322 -3.15 -7.04 -23.99
CA ASP A 322 -3.30 -5.84 -24.82
C ASP A 322 -2.00 -5.48 -25.55
N GLU A 323 -0.84 -5.85 -24.98
CA GLU A 323 0.49 -5.54 -25.51
C GLU A 323 1.28 -6.81 -25.94
N ASN A 324 0.72 -8.02 -25.82
CA ASN A 324 1.46 -9.27 -26.10
C ASN A 324 1.90 -9.49 -27.57
N HIS A 325 1.25 -8.83 -28.53
CA HIS A 325 1.42 -9.12 -29.98
C HIS A 325 2.35 -8.16 -30.72
N CYS A 326 3.01 -7.25 -30.02
CA CYS A 326 3.84 -6.23 -30.65
C CYS A 326 5.34 -6.51 -30.56
N LYS A 327 6.09 -5.84 -31.43
CA LYS A 327 7.55 -5.77 -31.34
C LYS A 327 7.89 -4.56 -30.50
N GLU A 328 8.55 -4.76 -29.36
CA GLU A 328 9.05 -3.67 -28.51
C GLU A 328 9.84 -2.67 -29.36
N LYS A 329 9.41 -1.40 -29.35
CA LYS A 329 10.11 -0.34 -30.10
C LYS A 329 11.41 0.07 -29.41
N ARG A 330 11.50 -0.19 -28.10
CA ARG A 330 12.67 0.12 -27.28
C ARG A 330 13.64 -1.06 -27.35
N LYS A 331 14.72 -0.91 -28.12
CA LYS A 331 15.89 -1.78 -27.94
C LYS A 331 16.34 -1.62 -26.49
N THR A 332 16.26 -2.69 -25.70
CA THR A 332 16.95 -2.78 -24.43
C THR A 332 18.43 -2.53 -24.68
N SER A 333 18.91 -1.35 -24.32
CA SER A 333 20.34 -1.13 -24.19
C SER A 333 20.81 -2.13 -23.13
N LEU A 334 21.71 -3.06 -23.49
CA LEU A 334 22.24 -4.04 -22.54
C LEU A 334 22.87 -3.38 -21.30
N LEU A 335 23.19 -2.09 -21.38
CA LEU A 335 23.65 -1.25 -20.27
C LEU A 335 22.56 -0.87 -19.26
N ASP A 336 21.28 -0.78 -19.63
CA ASP A 336 20.24 -0.28 -18.72
C ASP A 336 19.83 -1.30 -17.64
N GLN A 337 20.04 -2.60 -17.88
CA GLN A 337 19.86 -3.65 -16.84
C GLN A 337 21.07 -3.80 -15.91
N LEU A 338 22.21 -3.16 -16.22
CA LEU A 338 23.36 -3.13 -15.34
C LEU A 338 23.12 -2.07 -14.25
N THR A 339 22.55 -2.50 -13.13
CA THR A 339 22.55 -1.68 -11.89
C THR A 339 23.98 -1.19 -11.61
N ASN A 340 24.15 -0.02 -10.98
CA ASN A 340 25.49 0.49 -10.62
C ASN A 340 26.33 -0.55 -9.84
N THR A 341 25.67 -1.39 -9.04
CA THR A 341 26.28 -2.53 -8.34
C THR A 341 26.75 -3.63 -9.29
N SER A 342 25.92 -4.03 -10.27
CA SER A 342 26.31 -4.99 -11.31
C SER A 342 27.47 -4.46 -12.17
N GLY A 343 27.41 -3.18 -12.56
CA GLY A 343 28.46 -2.51 -13.34
C GLY A 343 29.79 -2.42 -12.58
N THR A 344 29.77 -2.07 -11.30
CA THR A 344 30.99 -2.04 -10.46
C THR A 344 31.56 -3.43 -10.21
N VAL A 345 30.73 -4.45 -9.95
CA VAL A 345 31.19 -5.85 -9.81
C VAL A 345 31.82 -6.36 -11.11
N ILE A 346 31.24 -6.07 -12.27
CA ILE A 346 31.80 -6.44 -13.58
C ILE A 346 33.08 -5.65 -13.89
N GLY A 347 33.14 -4.36 -13.54
CA GLY A 347 34.36 -3.55 -13.65
C GLY A 347 35.51 -4.08 -12.80
N VAL A 348 35.26 -4.40 -11.52
CA VAL A 348 36.28 -4.94 -10.61
C VAL A 348 36.74 -6.34 -11.05
N THR A 349 35.80 -7.24 -11.38
CA THR A 349 36.16 -8.60 -11.83
C THR A 349 36.91 -8.61 -13.16
N SER A 350 36.50 -7.80 -14.13
CA SER A 350 37.24 -7.66 -15.40
C SER A 350 38.64 -7.06 -15.20
N CYS A 351 38.80 -6.05 -14.33
CA CYS A 351 40.12 -5.52 -13.97
C CYS A 351 41.03 -6.58 -13.34
N ILE A 352 40.50 -7.40 -12.41
CA ILE A 352 41.26 -8.51 -11.80
C ILE A 352 41.68 -9.53 -12.86
N VAL A 353 40.77 -9.93 -13.77
CA VAL A 353 41.08 -10.86 -14.86
C VAL A 353 42.15 -10.28 -15.81
N ILE A 354 42.07 -9.00 -16.17
CA ILE A 354 43.08 -8.32 -17.00
C ILE A 354 44.45 -8.31 -16.29
N ILE A 355 44.50 -8.01 -14.99
CA ILE A 355 45.74 -8.04 -14.20
C ILE A 355 46.34 -9.46 -14.18
N LEU A 356 45.52 -10.50 -13.97
CA LEU A 356 45.97 -11.89 -14.00
C LEU A 356 46.49 -12.33 -15.38
N ILE A 357 45.85 -11.88 -16.47
CA ILE A 357 46.32 -12.13 -17.84
C ILE A 357 47.68 -11.42 -18.07
N ILE A 358 47.83 -10.16 -17.65
CA ILE A 358 49.09 -9.42 -17.77
C ILE A 358 50.21 -10.13 -16.98
N ILE A 359 49.94 -10.58 -15.75
CA ILE A 359 50.90 -11.35 -14.95
C ILE A 359 51.30 -12.65 -15.66
N SER A 360 50.32 -13.39 -16.20
CA SER A 360 50.56 -14.63 -16.96
C SER A 360 51.46 -14.38 -18.19
N VAL A 361 51.19 -13.33 -18.97
CA VAL A 361 52.01 -12.93 -20.13
C VAL A 361 53.44 -12.54 -19.70
N ILE A 362 53.59 -11.78 -18.61
CA ILE A 362 54.92 -11.40 -18.07
C ILE A 362 55.71 -12.65 -17.63
N VAL A 363 55.06 -13.62 -17.00
CA VAL A 363 55.69 -14.90 -16.61
C VAL A 363 56.10 -15.69 -17.85
N GLN A 364 55.25 -15.80 -18.88
CA GLN A 364 55.56 -16.49 -20.12
C GLN A 364 56.70 -15.83 -20.92
N ILE A 365 56.83 -14.50 -20.88
CA ILE A 365 57.95 -13.77 -21.51
C ILE A 365 59.25 -13.98 -20.73
N LYS A 366 59.20 -14.04 -19.38
CA LYS A 366 60.38 -14.27 -18.55
C LYS A 366 60.86 -15.73 -18.49
N GLN A 367 60.03 -16.71 -18.86
CA GLN A 367 60.49 -18.09 -18.95
C GLN A 367 61.44 -18.27 -20.14
N PRO A 368 62.71 -18.68 -19.92
CA PRO A 368 63.66 -18.86 -21.00
C PRO A 368 63.21 -20.02 -21.88
N ARG A 369 62.79 -19.71 -23.12
CA ARG A 369 62.49 -20.73 -24.13
C ARG A 369 63.72 -21.61 -24.35
N LYS A 370 63.73 -22.80 -23.75
CA LYS A 370 64.69 -23.85 -24.09
C LYS A 370 64.54 -24.14 -25.58
N LYS A 371 65.55 -23.78 -26.38
CA LYS A 371 65.58 -24.05 -27.82
C LYS A 371 65.57 -25.57 -28.01
N TYR A 372 64.43 -26.12 -28.44
CA TYR A 372 64.36 -27.52 -28.84
C TYR A 372 65.09 -27.66 -30.18
N VAL A 373 66.26 -28.31 -30.16
CA VAL A 373 67.03 -28.57 -31.38
C VAL A 373 66.35 -29.74 -32.10
N GLN A 374 65.69 -29.43 -33.22
CA GLN A 374 65.02 -30.41 -34.04
C GLN A 374 66.05 -31.24 -34.81
N ARG A 375 66.39 -32.43 -34.29
CA ARG A 375 67.23 -33.40 -35.00
C ARG A 375 66.35 -34.18 -35.97
N LYS A 376 66.51 -33.90 -37.26
CA LYS A 376 65.86 -34.65 -38.35
C LYS A 376 66.62 -35.96 -38.56
N SER A 377 65.92 -37.09 -38.49
CA SER A 377 66.40 -38.39 -38.96
C SER A 377 65.29 -38.99 -39.80
N ASP A 378 65.55 -39.16 -41.08
CA ASP A 378 64.64 -39.81 -42.01
C ASP A 378 64.53 -41.31 -41.64
N PHE A 379 63.32 -41.83 -41.50
CA PHE A 379 63.05 -43.26 -41.62
C PHE A 379 61.63 -43.49 -42.14
N ASP A 380 61.47 -44.56 -42.93
CA ASP A 380 60.48 -44.64 -43.99
C ASP A 380 59.07 -45.07 -43.54
N GLN A 381 58.05 -44.72 -44.33
CA GLN A 381 56.64 -44.93 -44.02
C GLN A 381 56.06 -46.15 -44.74
N THR A 382 56.42 -47.35 -44.30
CA THR A 382 55.63 -48.59 -44.45
C THR A 382 56.02 -49.55 -43.31
N VAL A 383 55.32 -50.69 -43.18
CA VAL A 383 55.56 -51.80 -42.23
C VAL A 383 54.77 -51.70 -40.90
N PHE A 384 53.64 -52.43 -40.91
CA PHE A 384 52.95 -53.09 -39.79
C PHE A 384 52.07 -52.28 -38.82
N GLN A 385 50.78 -52.34 -39.12
CA GLN A 385 49.70 -52.37 -38.14
C GLN A 385 49.53 -53.82 -37.65
N GLU A 386 49.74 -54.09 -36.36
CA GLU A 386 49.14 -55.25 -35.68
C GLU A 386 48.85 -54.96 -34.20
N VAL A 387 47.59 -55.22 -33.86
CA VAL A 387 46.91 -55.44 -32.57
C VAL A 387 47.79 -55.79 -31.36
N PHE A 388 47.58 -55.12 -30.19
CA PHE A 388 47.24 -55.79 -28.90
C PHE A 388 46.75 -54.80 -27.81
N GLU A 389 45.74 -55.22 -27.04
CA GLU A 389 45.03 -54.50 -25.95
C GLU A 389 45.77 -54.69 -24.58
N PRO A 390 45.70 -53.77 -23.58
CA PRO A 390 46.66 -53.71 -22.48
C PRO A 390 46.23 -54.40 -21.15
N PRO A 391 47.17 -54.72 -20.24
CA PRO A 391 46.88 -55.19 -18.88
C PRO A 391 46.84 -54.07 -17.83
N HIS A 392 46.13 -54.33 -16.73
CA HIS A 392 45.82 -53.39 -15.63
C HIS A 392 46.80 -53.44 -14.43
N TYR A 393 46.70 -52.36 -13.62
CA TYR A 393 46.93 -52.23 -12.16
C TYR A 393 48.31 -52.49 -11.52
N GLU A 394 48.65 -51.64 -10.55
CA GLU A 394 49.15 -51.99 -9.20
C GLU A 394 49.20 -50.69 -8.34
N LEU A 395 48.93 -50.80 -7.04
CA LEU A 395 48.85 -49.67 -6.09
C LEU A 395 49.61 -50.04 -4.83
N CYS A 396 50.72 -49.35 -4.52
CA CYS A 396 51.41 -49.55 -3.24
C CYS A 396 52.05 -48.29 -2.67
N THR A 397 52.02 -48.19 -1.35
CA THR A 397 52.53 -47.08 -0.54
C THR A 397 53.94 -47.37 -0.04
N LEU A 398 54.75 -46.33 0.21
CA LEU A 398 56.02 -46.46 0.94
C LEU A 398 56.25 -45.27 1.87
N ARG A 399 56.99 -45.54 2.96
CA ARG A 399 56.97 -44.82 4.24
C ARG A 399 58.40 -44.51 4.71
N GLY A 400 58.63 -43.31 5.25
CA GLY A 400 59.84 -42.94 6.00
C GLY A 400 59.83 -41.43 6.34
N THR A 401 59.63 -40.98 7.59
CA THR A 401 60.60 -40.87 8.72
C THR A 401 61.82 -39.99 8.39
N GLY A 402 62.10 -38.87 9.07
CA GLY A 402 61.47 -38.23 10.24
C GLY A 402 62.16 -36.88 10.60
N ALA A 403 62.06 -36.45 11.88
CA ALA A 403 62.52 -35.17 12.49
C ALA A 403 61.56 -33.96 12.31
N THR A 404 60.59 -33.70 13.21
CA THR A 404 60.67 -33.13 14.60
C THR A 404 60.96 -31.63 14.70
N ALA A 405 59.91 -30.82 14.86
CA ALA A 405 59.86 -29.64 15.73
C ALA A 405 58.38 -29.25 15.95
N ASP A 406 57.97 -29.07 17.21
CA ASP A 406 56.56 -28.94 17.59
C ASP A 406 56.00 -27.53 17.37
N PHE A 407 54.77 -27.45 16.85
CA PHE A 407 53.76 -26.46 17.25
C PHE A 407 52.38 -27.01 16.89
N ALA A 408 51.83 -27.80 17.80
CA ALA A 408 50.46 -28.30 17.73
C ALA A 408 49.56 -27.44 18.62
N ASP A 409 48.79 -26.53 18.01
CA ASP A 409 47.49 -26.13 18.54
C ASP A 409 46.65 -25.45 17.44
N VAL A 410 45.32 -25.51 17.56
CA VAL A 410 44.34 -24.86 16.65
C VAL A 410 44.35 -25.36 15.19
N ALA A 411 44.17 -26.67 15.00
CA ALA A 411 43.73 -27.27 13.73
C ALA A 411 42.36 -27.95 13.88
N ASP A 412 41.42 -27.26 14.53
CA ASP A 412 40.07 -27.76 14.83
C ASP A 412 39.05 -26.60 14.81
N ASP A 413 38.51 -26.29 13.61
CA ASP A 413 37.17 -25.65 13.40
C ASP A 413 36.84 -25.39 11.89
N PHE A 414 37.69 -25.81 10.95
CA PHE A 414 37.48 -25.55 9.51
C PHE A 414 36.24 -26.26 8.90
N GLU A 415 35.56 -27.13 9.65
CA GLU A 415 34.31 -27.77 9.22
C GLU A 415 33.02 -27.00 9.60
N ASN A 416 33.07 -26.01 10.49
CA ASN A 416 31.83 -25.31 10.93
C ASN A 416 31.33 -24.23 9.95
N TYR A 417 32.16 -23.74 9.01
CA TYR A 417 31.77 -22.63 8.13
C TYR A 417 30.91 -23.02 6.91
N HIS A 418 30.70 -24.32 6.64
CA HIS A 418 29.87 -24.77 5.52
C HIS A 418 28.38 -25.01 5.84
N LYS A 419 27.94 -24.78 7.09
CA LYS A 419 26.52 -24.96 7.51
C LYS A 419 25.65 -23.69 7.49
N LEU A 420 26.18 -22.52 7.12
CA LEU A 420 25.43 -21.24 7.08
C LEU A 420 25.11 -20.72 5.66
N ARG A 421 25.27 -21.54 4.62
CA ARG A 421 25.06 -21.12 3.21
C ARG A 421 24.33 -22.14 2.34
N ARG A 422 23.13 -22.59 2.76
CA ARG A 422 22.17 -23.28 1.87
C ARG A 422 20.72 -23.28 2.38
N SER A 423 20.02 -22.17 2.18
CA SER A 423 18.54 -22.15 2.13
C SER A 423 18.00 -21.04 1.22
N SER A 424 18.68 -20.77 0.10
CA SER A 424 18.14 -20.02 -1.03
C SER A 424 17.52 -20.99 -2.04
N SER A 425 16.48 -21.71 -1.63
CA SER A 425 15.70 -22.56 -2.53
C SER A 425 14.80 -21.69 -3.39
N LYS A 426 15.25 -21.41 -4.62
CA LYS A 426 14.36 -21.03 -5.71
C LYS A 426 13.30 -22.13 -5.86
N CYS A 427 12.03 -21.78 -5.68
CA CYS A 427 10.91 -22.60 -6.10
C CYS A 427 10.20 -21.87 -7.25
N ILE A 428 10.65 -22.17 -8.47
CA ILE A 428 9.91 -21.86 -9.70
C ILE A 428 9.10 -23.13 -10.02
N HIS A 429 7.78 -22.97 -10.06
CA HIS A 429 6.75 -23.91 -10.55
C HIS A 429 6.73 -25.36 -10.03
N ASP A 430 5.52 -25.74 -9.61
CA ASP A 430 4.91 -27.07 -9.66
C ASP A 430 5.35 -28.26 -8.75
N HIS A 431 4.29 -28.83 -8.16
CA HIS A 431 4.09 -30.18 -7.62
C HIS A 431 4.89 -30.71 -6.40
N HIS A 432 4.13 -30.93 -5.33
CA HIS A 432 4.19 -32.00 -4.32
C HIS A 432 5.53 -32.45 -3.72
N CYS A 433 5.66 -32.26 -2.41
CA CYS A 433 6.29 -33.24 -1.52
C CYS A 433 5.53 -33.31 -0.19
N GLY A 434 4.63 -34.28 -0.08
CA GLY A 434 4.09 -34.75 1.18
C GLY A 434 4.50 -36.20 1.41
N SER A 435 5.05 -36.51 2.58
CA SER A 435 5.26 -37.88 3.03
C SER A 435 4.80 -38.01 4.48
N GLN A 436 3.83 -38.88 4.73
CA GLN A 436 3.42 -39.26 6.08
C GLN A 436 4.23 -40.48 6.55
N LEU A 437 4.43 -40.62 7.86
CA LEU A 437 4.46 -41.92 8.51
C LEU A 437 3.96 -41.82 9.98
N SER A 438 2.75 -42.33 10.21
CA SER A 438 2.33 -43.21 11.32
C SER A 438 3.13 -43.18 12.65
N SER A 439 2.55 -42.73 13.77
CA SER A 439 1.60 -43.46 14.66
C SER A 439 2.24 -44.45 15.65
N THR A 440 2.14 -44.16 16.97
CA THR A 440 1.64 -45.11 18.01
C THR A 440 1.51 -44.46 19.41
N LYS A 441 0.40 -44.76 20.11
CA LYS A 441 0.13 -44.94 21.57
C LYS A 441 1.00 -44.19 22.64
N GLY A 442 0.48 -43.69 23.77
CA GLY A 442 -0.89 -43.59 24.29
C GLY A 442 -1.01 -43.64 25.83
N SER A 443 -1.90 -42.79 26.39
CA SER A 443 -2.69 -42.99 27.63
C SER A 443 -2.10 -42.85 29.08
N ARG A 444 -2.50 -41.75 29.74
CA ARG A 444 -3.14 -41.60 31.08
C ARG A 444 -2.44 -42.06 32.39
N SER A 445 -2.36 -41.12 33.36
CA SER A 445 -2.94 -41.13 34.74
C SER A 445 -2.05 -40.34 35.73
N ASN A 446 -2.45 -39.92 36.93
CA ASN A 446 -3.57 -39.12 37.48
C ASN A 446 -3.37 -39.10 39.02
N LEU A 447 -3.68 -37.99 39.71
CA LEU A 447 -3.86 -37.86 41.19
C LEU A 447 -2.60 -38.04 42.09
N SER A 448 -2.38 -37.27 43.18
CA SER A 448 -3.33 -36.81 44.22
C SER A 448 -2.74 -35.70 45.15
N THR A 449 -3.62 -34.91 45.81
CA THR A 449 -3.60 -34.41 47.22
C THR A 449 -2.28 -33.93 47.87
N ARG A 450 -2.14 -32.85 48.69
CA ARG A 450 -3.02 -32.14 49.67
C ARG A 450 -2.22 -30.97 50.34
N ASP A 451 -2.69 -30.04 51.18
CA ASP A 451 -4.04 -29.58 51.64
C ASP A 451 -3.99 -28.12 52.18
N ALA A 452 -5.16 -27.48 52.31
CA ALA A 452 -5.66 -26.51 53.31
C ALA A 452 -4.99 -25.16 53.71
N SER A 453 -5.86 -24.17 53.94
CA SER A 453 -5.69 -22.72 54.16
C SER A 453 -5.82 -22.24 55.63
N ILE A 454 -5.39 -20.99 55.91
CA ILE A 454 -5.86 -19.97 56.92
C ILE A 454 -4.90 -18.76 56.81
N LEU A 455 -5.24 -17.52 56.41
CA LEU A 455 -6.13 -16.42 56.89
C LEU A 455 -5.45 -15.34 57.79
N THR A 456 -5.44 -14.08 57.29
CA THR A 456 -5.36 -12.75 57.98
C THR A 456 -4.04 -12.23 58.58
N GLU A 457 -3.45 -11.17 57.99
CA GLU A 457 -3.41 -9.75 58.50
C GLU A 457 -2.56 -8.82 57.58
N MET A 458 -2.69 -7.49 57.74
CA MET A 458 -2.08 -6.43 56.90
C MET A 458 -1.11 -5.53 57.73
N PRO A 459 -0.53 -4.42 57.20
CA PRO A 459 0.34 -4.29 56.01
C PRO A 459 1.67 -3.55 56.33
N THR A 460 2.69 -3.62 55.47
CA THR A 460 3.71 -2.54 55.30
C THR A 460 4.54 -2.67 54.01
N GLN A 461 4.97 -1.53 53.46
CA GLN A 461 5.81 -1.36 52.24
C GLN A 461 7.33 -1.44 52.57
N PRO A 462 8.26 -1.34 51.58
CA PRO A 462 8.24 -1.77 50.17
C PRO A 462 9.50 -2.58 49.74
N GLY A 463 9.40 -3.40 48.70
CA GLY A 463 10.57 -4.05 48.09
C GLY A 463 10.37 -4.48 46.63
N LYS A 464 11.31 -4.10 45.75
CA LYS A 464 11.55 -4.74 44.43
C LYS A 464 11.96 -6.21 44.67
N PRO A 465 11.78 -7.20 43.74
CA PRO A 465 12.09 -7.04 42.30
C PRO A 465 11.36 -8.01 41.31
N LEU A 466 11.96 -8.12 40.10
CA LEU A 466 11.79 -9.11 39.02
C LEU A 466 10.56 -9.04 38.08
N ILE A 467 10.88 -8.99 36.78
CA ILE A 467 9.98 -9.08 35.62
C ILE A 467 10.00 -10.53 35.11
N PRO A 468 8.85 -11.19 34.86
CA PRO A 468 8.80 -12.44 34.11
C PRO A 468 8.84 -12.17 32.59
N PRO A 469 9.47 -13.03 31.77
CA PRO A 469 9.64 -12.78 30.34
C PRO A 469 8.31 -12.87 29.57
N MET A 470 8.17 -12.01 28.55
CA MET A 470 6.98 -11.97 27.68
C MET A 470 6.81 -13.27 26.90
N ASN A 471 5.63 -13.89 27.03
CA ASN A 471 5.27 -15.09 26.31
C ASN A 471 4.96 -14.76 24.84
N ARG A 472 5.71 -15.33 23.89
CA ARG A 472 5.43 -15.20 22.45
C ARG A 472 4.07 -15.82 22.12
N ARG A 473 3.12 -15.01 21.63
CA ARG A 473 1.92 -15.54 20.96
C ARG A 473 2.29 -16.02 19.55
N ASN A 474 2.11 -17.33 19.31
CA ASN A 474 2.13 -17.87 17.96
C ASN A 474 0.87 -17.39 17.21
N ILE A 475 1.04 -16.67 16.11
CA ILE A 475 -0.06 -16.29 15.23
C ILE A 475 -0.20 -17.35 14.14
N LEU A 476 -1.38 -17.98 14.08
CA LEU A 476 -1.72 -18.97 13.07
C LEU A 476 -2.05 -18.25 11.75
N VAL A 477 -1.22 -18.40 10.72
CA VAL A 477 -1.48 -17.81 9.40
C VAL A 477 -2.44 -18.70 8.62
N MET A 478 -3.69 -18.26 8.47
CA MET A 478 -4.70 -18.95 7.66
C MET A 478 -4.54 -18.54 6.19
N LYS A 479 -4.18 -19.49 5.32
CA LYS A 479 -3.99 -19.25 3.89
C LYS A 479 -5.31 -19.43 3.15
N HIS A 480 -5.91 -18.34 2.68
CA HIS A 480 -7.04 -18.40 1.74
C HIS A 480 -6.53 -18.65 0.31
N SER A 481 -7.13 -19.64 -0.36
CA SER A 481 -6.89 -19.94 -1.77
C SER A 481 -8.20 -19.64 -2.51
N TYR A 482 -8.17 -18.76 -3.50
CA TYR A 482 -9.31 -18.58 -4.40
C TYR A 482 -9.14 -19.52 -5.60
N SER A 483 -10.02 -20.51 -5.73
CA SER A 483 -10.23 -21.19 -7.01
C SER A 483 -11.08 -20.30 -7.91
N GLN A 484 -10.81 -20.31 -9.21
CA GLN A 484 -11.47 -19.47 -10.20
C GLN A 484 -12.12 -20.38 -11.24
N ASP A 485 -13.30 -20.90 -10.89
CA ASP A 485 -14.02 -21.87 -11.70
C ASP A 485 -15.36 -21.34 -12.22
N ALA A 486 -15.56 -21.56 -13.52
CA ALA A 486 -16.81 -21.64 -14.27
C ALA A 486 -17.85 -20.50 -14.10
N ALA A 487 -18.01 -19.73 -15.18
CA ALA A 487 -19.31 -19.16 -15.49
C ALA A 487 -20.28 -20.28 -15.88
N ASP A 488 -21.55 -20.16 -15.47
CA ASP A 488 -22.63 -20.96 -16.03
C ASP A 488 -23.84 -20.05 -16.32
N ALA A 489 -24.51 -20.32 -17.44
CA ALA A 489 -25.61 -19.50 -17.95
C ALA A 489 -26.95 -20.01 -17.41
N CYS A 490 -27.97 -19.14 -17.41
CA CYS A 490 -29.36 -19.55 -17.21
C CYS A 490 -30.21 -18.90 -18.30
N ASP A 491 -30.66 -19.73 -19.25
CA ASP A 491 -31.62 -19.37 -20.27
C ASP A 491 -33.01 -19.07 -19.68
N ILE A 492 -33.81 -18.33 -20.44
CA ILE A 492 -35.21 -18.02 -20.13
C ILE A 492 -36.07 -18.38 -21.34
N ASP A 493 -36.88 -19.42 -21.17
CA ASP A 493 -38.05 -19.82 -21.97
C ASP A 493 -39.13 -20.25 -20.95
N GLU A 494 -40.45 -20.15 -21.17
CA GLU A 494 -41.21 -19.72 -22.35
C GLU A 494 -42.55 -19.07 -21.91
N ILE A 495 -43.37 -18.65 -22.88
CA ILE A 495 -44.61 -17.87 -22.72
C ILE A 495 -45.86 -18.77 -22.68
N GLU A 496 -46.88 -18.42 -21.88
CA GLU A 496 -48.28 -18.64 -22.32
C GLU A 496 -49.26 -17.57 -21.77
N GLU A 497 -50.22 -17.16 -22.61
CA GLU A 497 -51.24 -16.12 -22.34
C GLU A 497 -52.50 -16.71 -21.63
N VAL A 498 -53.49 -15.96 -21.14
CA VAL A 498 -54.63 -15.35 -21.88
C VAL A 498 -55.51 -14.53 -20.88
N PRO A 499 -56.27 -13.49 -21.29
CA PRO A 499 -56.52 -12.31 -20.43
C PRO A 499 -58.02 -11.98 -20.11
N THR A 500 -58.28 -10.70 -19.76
CA THR A 500 -59.56 -9.95 -19.54
C THR A 500 -59.98 -9.72 -18.07
N THR A 501 -60.46 -8.54 -17.60
CA THR A 501 -60.70 -7.21 -18.23
C THR A 501 -60.74 -6.06 -17.20
N SER A 502 -60.37 -4.85 -17.66
CA SER A 502 -60.85 -3.51 -17.22
C SER A 502 -60.73 -3.03 -15.75
N HIS A 503 -59.78 -2.12 -15.44
CA HIS A 503 -60.06 -0.66 -15.45
C HIS A 503 -58.82 0.24 -15.13
N ARG A 504 -58.55 1.20 -16.03
CA ARG A 504 -57.85 2.50 -15.87
C ARG A 504 -56.39 2.57 -15.37
N LEU A 505 -55.50 2.85 -16.35
CA LEU A 505 -54.11 3.30 -16.19
C LEU A 505 -53.99 4.76 -15.70
N SER A 506 -52.88 5.11 -15.02
CA SER A 506 -51.83 5.94 -15.65
C SER A 506 -50.45 5.77 -14.99
N ARG A 507 -49.50 5.36 -15.83
CA ARG A 507 -48.08 5.00 -15.61
C ARG A 507 -47.26 5.94 -14.71
N HIS A 508 -46.34 5.36 -13.94
CA HIS A 508 -44.94 5.81 -13.92
C HIS A 508 -43.99 4.66 -13.59
N ASP A 509 -43.21 4.23 -14.58
CA ASP A 509 -42.15 3.23 -14.40
C ASP A 509 -40.99 3.79 -13.56
N LYS A 510 -40.44 2.93 -12.70
CA LYS A 510 -39.12 3.12 -12.08
C LYS A 510 -38.30 1.85 -12.29
N ALA A 511 -37.33 1.93 -13.19
CA ALA A 511 -36.34 0.88 -13.36
C ALA A 511 -35.53 0.71 -12.07
N VAL A 512 -35.54 -0.49 -11.51
CA VAL A 512 -34.72 -0.85 -10.34
C VAL A 512 -33.31 -1.17 -10.83
N GLN A 513 -32.41 -0.20 -10.67
CA GLN A 513 -31.01 -0.35 -11.04
C GLN A 513 -30.30 -1.24 -10.01
N ARG A 514 -30.18 -2.54 -10.29
CA ARG A 514 -29.39 -3.49 -9.47
C ARG A 514 -27.91 -3.10 -9.51
N PHE A 515 -27.43 -2.44 -8.46
CA PHE A 515 -26.00 -2.27 -8.22
C PHE A 515 -25.45 -3.53 -7.54
N CYS A 516 -24.73 -4.38 -8.28
CA CYS A 516 -23.88 -5.41 -7.69
C CYS A 516 -22.63 -4.77 -7.07
N LEU A 517 -22.74 -4.33 -5.82
CA LEU A 517 -21.59 -4.01 -4.99
C LEU A 517 -21.02 -5.29 -4.39
N ILE A 518 -20.01 -5.87 -5.06
CA ILE A 518 -19.13 -6.88 -4.45
C ILE A 518 -18.18 -6.14 -3.49
N GLY A 519 -18.71 -5.73 -2.34
CA GLY A 519 -17.95 -5.27 -1.19
C GLY A 519 -17.74 -6.43 -0.23
N SER A 520 -16.48 -6.81 0.01
CA SER A 520 -16.16 -7.96 0.86
C SER A 520 -16.53 -7.68 2.33
N LEU A 521 -17.65 -8.27 2.76
CA LEU A 521 -18.05 -8.34 4.16
C LEU A 521 -17.20 -9.40 4.87
N SER A 522 -16.34 -8.97 5.79
CA SER A 522 -15.91 -9.81 6.90
C SER A 522 -16.41 -9.20 8.21
N LYS A 523 -17.63 -9.55 8.58
CA LYS A 523 -18.04 -9.53 9.98
C LYS A 523 -17.26 -10.63 10.70
N HIS A 524 -16.71 -10.32 11.86
CA HIS A 524 -16.64 -11.33 12.91
C HIS A 524 -17.12 -10.72 14.22
N GLU A 525 -18.32 -11.10 14.62
CA GLU A 525 -18.77 -10.96 16.00
C GLU A 525 -17.94 -11.91 16.87
N SER A 526 -17.56 -11.45 18.05
CA SER A 526 -17.16 -12.30 19.17
C SER A 526 -17.47 -11.59 20.49
N GLU A 527 -18.76 -11.57 20.84
CA GLU A 527 -19.10 -11.57 22.26
C GLU A 527 -18.47 -12.81 22.90
N TYR A 528 -17.69 -12.62 23.96
CA TYR A 528 -17.41 -13.70 24.91
C TYR A 528 -17.32 -13.15 26.33
N ASN A 529 -18.48 -12.80 26.86
CA ASN A 529 -18.64 -12.61 28.31
C ASN A 529 -18.71 -14.00 28.95
N THR A 530 -17.63 -14.43 29.61
CA THR A 530 -17.66 -15.61 30.48
C THR A 530 -17.00 -15.30 31.81
N THR A 531 -17.81 -15.41 32.86
CA THR A 531 -17.41 -15.22 34.26
C THR A 531 -17.00 -16.56 34.85
N ARG A 532 -15.81 -16.64 35.47
CA ARG A 532 -15.53 -17.16 36.83
C ARG A 532 -14.15 -17.83 36.99
N VAL A 533 -13.54 -17.49 38.13
CA VAL A 533 -12.44 -18.14 38.87
C VAL A 533 -11.07 -18.14 38.17
#